data_AF-A0A7S2HPD9-F1
#
_entry.id   AF-A0A7S2HPD9-F1
#
_cell.length_a   1.000
_cell.length_b   1.000
_cell.length_c   1.000
_cell.angle_alpha   90.00
_cell.angle_beta   90.00
_cell.angle_gamma   90.00
#
_symmetry.space_group_name_H-M   'P 1'
#
loop_
_entity.id
_entity.type
_entity.pdbx_description
1 polymer ?
#
loop_
_entity_poly.entity_id
_entity_poly.type
_entity_poly.pdbx_seq_one_letter_code
_entity_poly.pdbx_strand_id
1 'polypeptide(L)'
;MLMAFVEVMNLALLNFILNNPSLSNRNSVLIFANVLALVVWMVAITLEIAQAVGYIINNLHRRYFTSTRYWFDWIVCLTTGVVILFTGILGEKAAESPQYSTVLGVLVFLKWMRLLISLRQLRTIGLRILPITTTMWDVGPFCGVLSVYIVGSVNMYYALGISTLGESFMLIYRIVVMGDVDMYELE
;
A
#
# COMPACT_ATOMS: atom_id res chain seq x y z
N MET A 1 -9.71 -14.30 3.44
CA MET A 1 -9.82 -13.95 2.01
C MET A 1 -11.02 -13.05 1.74
N LEU A 2 -12.26 -13.49 1.98
CA LEU A 2 -13.46 -12.67 1.76
C LEU A 2 -13.37 -11.31 2.48
N MET A 3 -12.98 -11.31 3.75
CA MET A 3 -12.80 -10.06 4.51
C MET A 3 -11.78 -9.11 3.87
N ALA A 4 -10.59 -9.60 3.51
CA ALA A 4 -9.56 -8.78 2.86
C ALA A 4 -10.05 -8.19 1.54
N PHE A 5 -10.85 -8.94 0.78
CA PHE A 5 -11.47 -8.45 -0.45
C PHE A 5 -12.48 -7.32 -0.15
N VAL A 6 -13.39 -7.54 0.81
CA VAL A 6 -14.40 -6.54 1.21
C VAL A 6 -13.74 -5.25 1.73
N GLU A 7 -12.71 -5.35 2.56
CA GLU A 7 -11.96 -4.19 3.06
C GLU A 7 -11.34 -3.36 1.92
N VAL A 8 -10.64 -4.03 0.99
CA VAL A 8 -10.01 -3.37 -0.16
C VAL A 8 -11.04 -2.68 -1.02
N MET A 9 -12.16 -3.36 -1.33
CA MET A 9 -13.24 -2.79 -2.15
C MET A 9 -13.86 -1.57 -1.49
N ASN A 10 -14.11 -1.61 -0.18
CA ASN A 10 -14.68 -0.47 0.55
C ASN A 10 -13.75 0.74 0.55
N LEU A 11 -12.45 0.53 0.77
CA LEU A 11 -11.47 1.62 0.77
C LEU A 11 -11.23 2.17 -0.64
N ALA A 12 -11.23 1.31 -1.66
CA ALA A 12 -11.15 1.73 -3.05
C ALA A 12 -12.39 2.54 -3.46
N LEU A 13 -13.58 2.12 -3.00
CA LEU A 13 -14.83 2.84 -3.23
C LEU A 13 -14.84 4.20 -2.52
N LEU A 14 -14.35 4.28 -1.27
CA LEU A 14 -14.17 5.56 -0.57
C LEU A 14 -13.21 6.49 -1.33
N ASN A 15 -12.06 5.97 -1.76
CA ASN A 15 -11.10 6.74 -2.56
C ASN A 15 -11.71 7.23 -3.89
N PHE A 16 -12.53 6.41 -4.54
CA PHE A 16 -13.23 6.77 -5.77
C PHE A 16 -14.27 7.88 -5.53
N ILE A 17 -15.11 7.76 -4.50
CA ILE A 17 -16.15 8.77 -4.19
C ILE A 17 -15.52 10.10 -3.78
N LEU A 18 -14.42 10.05 -3.00
CA LEU A 18 -13.72 11.26 -2.57
C LEU A 18 -13.13 12.03 -3.75
N ASN A 19 -12.64 11.35 -4.79
CA ASN A 19 -11.98 11.99 -5.93
C ASN A 19 -12.92 12.33 -7.11
N ASN A 20 -14.20 11.94 -7.06
CA ASN A 20 -15.16 12.21 -8.13
C ASN A 20 -16.19 13.28 -7.72
N PRO A 21 -15.99 14.56 -8.09
CA PRO A 21 -16.89 15.66 -7.71
C PRO A 21 -18.22 15.68 -8.48
N SER A 22 -18.36 14.89 -9.56
CA SER A 22 -19.54 14.87 -10.45
C SER A 22 -20.76 14.13 -9.90
N LEU A 23 -20.67 13.51 -8.72
CA LEU A 23 -21.74 12.73 -8.10
C LEU A 23 -22.80 13.65 -7.47
N SER A 24 -24.01 13.68 -8.04
CA SER A 24 -25.11 14.57 -7.60
C SER A 24 -25.69 14.26 -6.20
N ASN A 25 -25.09 13.34 -5.44
CA ASN A 25 -25.47 13.01 -4.07
C ASN A 25 -24.26 12.55 -3.21
N ARG A 26 -23.09 13.15 -3.47
CA ARG A 26 -21.78 12.73 -2.93
C ARG A 26 -21.76 12.58 -1.41
N ASN A 27 -22.29 13.56 -0.67
CA ASN A 27 -22.34 13.50 0.80
C ASN A 27 -23.10 12.28 1.34
N SER A 28 -24.30 11.98 0.82
CA SER A 28 -25.08 10.83 1.28
C SER A 28 -24.41 9.50 0.95
N VAL A 29 -23.82 9.39 -0.25
CA VAL A 29 -23.08 8.19 -0.67
C VAL A 29 -21.81 8.01 0.15
N LEU A 30 -21.10 9.10 0.47
CA LEU A 30 -19.89 9.08 1.31
C LEU A 30 -20.20 8.62 2.72
N ILE A 31 -21.26 9.17 3.34
CA ILE A 31 -21.70 8.75 4.69
C ILE A 31 -22.03 7.27 4.69
N PHE A 32 -22.79 6.79 3.71
CA PHE A 32 -23.15 5.37 3.60
C PHE A 32 -21.91 4.48 3.44
N ALA A 33 -21.00 4.84 2.52
CA ALA A 33 -19.75 4.12 2.30
C ALA A 33 -18.88 4.10 3.57
N ASN A 34 -18.82 5.21 4.31
CA ASN A 34 -18.03 5.31 5.53
C ASN A 34 -18.62 4.47 6.67
N VAL A 35 -19.95 4.44 6.82
CA VAL A 35 -20.63 3.56 7.79
C VAL A 35 -20.34 2.10 7.46
N LEU A 36 -20.45 1.72 6.19
CA LEU A 36 -20.14 0.35 5.76
C LEU A 36 -18.67 0.00 6.01
N ALA A 37 -17.75 0.91 5.70
CA ALA A 37 -16.32 0.72 5.98
C ALA A 37 -16.06 0.59 7.49
N LEU A 38 -16.72 1.39 8.32
CA LEU A 38 -16.62 1.32 9.78
C LEU A 38 -17.12 -0.02 10.33
N VAL A 39 -18.26 -0.52 9.84
CA VAL A 39 -18.76 -1.84 10.23
C VAL A 39 -17.76 -2.93 9.87
N VAL A 40 -17.22 -2.91 8.66
CA VAL A 40 -16.23 -3.90 8.22
C VAL A 40 -14.95 -3.82 9.05
N TRP A 41 -14.49 -2.60 9.35
CA TRP A 41 -13.33 -2.39 10.22
C TRP A 41 -13.56 -2.90 11.65
N MET A 42 -14.76 -2.72 12.21
CA MET A 42 -15.12 -3.26 13.53
C MET A 42 -15.07 -4.79 13.56
N VAL A 43 -15.49 -5.46 12.49
CA VAL A 43 -15.32 -6.93 12.40
C VAL A 43 -13.84 -7.30 12.25
N ALA A 44 -13.07 -6.53 11.48
CA ALA A 44 -11.64 -6.80 11.31
C ALA A 44 -10.86 -6.67 12.62
N ILE A 45 -11.06 -5.58 13.38
CA ILE A 45 -10.35 -5.36 14.65
C ILE A 45 -10.73 -6.41 15.70
N THR A 46 -12.00 -6.85 15.74
CA THR A 46 -12.43 -7.90 16.68
C THR A 46 -11.77 -9.24 16.36
N LEU A 47 -11.57 -9.58 15.08
CA LEU A 47 -10.82 -10.77 14.70
C LEU A 47 -9.32 -10.66 15.02
N GLU A 48 -8.70 -9.50 14.82
CA GLU A 48 -7.28 -9.28 15.18
C GLU A 48 -7.08 -9.39 16.70
N ILE A 49 -8.00 -8.84 17.49
CA ILE A 49 -8.01 -9.01 18.96
C ILE A 49 -8.21 -10.48 19.34
N ALA A 50 -9.16 -11.18 18.73
CA ALA A 50 -9.39 -12.60 19.01
C ALA A 50 -8.15 -13.44 18.69
N GLN A 51 -7.44 -13.13 17.62
CA GLN A 51 -6.17 -13.76 17.28
C GLN A 51 -5.09 -13.47 18.32
N ALA A 52 -4.94 -12.21 18.76
CA ALA A 52 -3.99 -11.84 19.80
C ALA A 52 -4.25 -12.58 21.12
N VAL A 53 -5.51 -12.59 21.56
CA VAL A 53 -5.96 -13.31 22.77
C VAL A 53 -5.69 -14.82 22.64
N GLY A 54 -5.97 -15.41 21.48
CA GLY A 54 -5.65 -16.82 21.21
C GLY A 54 -4.17 -17.16 21.36
N TYR A 55 -3.27 -16.27 20.93
CA TYR A 55 -1.82 -16.47 21.12
C TYR A 55 -1.39 -16.34 22.59
N ILE A 56 -2.03 -15.46 23.36
CA ILE A 56 -1.75 -15.28 24.78
C ILE A 56 -2.21 -16.49 25.60
N ILE A 57 -3.43 -16.97 25.37
CA ILE A 57 -4.00 -18.13 26.09
C ILE A 57 -3.14 -19.39 25.87
N ASN A 58 -2.58 -19.57 24.67
CA ASN A 58 -1.70 -20.70 24.35
C ASN A 58 -0.25 -20.52 24.81
N ASN A 59 0.06 -19.50 25.62
CA ASN A 59 1.42 -19.16 26.08
C ASN A 59 2.45 -18.92 24.94
N LEU A 60 1.98 -18.59 23.75
CA LEU A 60 2.81 -18.28 22.57
C LEU A 60 3.01 -16.76 22.39
N HIS A 61 2.78 -15.97 23.44
CA HIS A 61 2.86 -14.51 23.41
C HIS A 61 4.23 -14.00 22.89
N ARG A 62 5.34 -14.66 23.26
CA ARG A 62 6.68 -14.30 22.75
C ARG A 62 6.75 -14.39 21.23
N ARG A 63 6.21 -15.45 20.63
CA ARG A 63 6.16 -15.61 19.16
C ARG A 63 5.29 -14.55 18.51
N TYR A 64 4.23 -14.13 19.19
CA TYR A 64 3.36 -13.05 18.73
C TYR A 64 4.10 -11.71 18.68
N PHE A 65 4.77 -11.32 19.77
CA PHE A 65 5.47 -10.04 19.85
C PHE A 65 6.77 -9.98 19.04
N THR A 66 7.44 -11.10 18.79
CA THR A 66 8.68 -11.13 17.99
C THR A 66 8.41 -11.17 16.47
N SER A 67 7.20 -11.54 16.04
CA SER A 67 6.88 -11.65 14.61
C SER A 67 6.52 -10.28 14.00
N THR A 68 7.36 -9.77 13.11
CA THR A 68 7.17 -8.50 12.39
C THR A 68 5.84 -8.43 11.62
N ARG A 69 5.34 -9.60 11.19
CA ARG A 69 4.08 -9.69 10.45
C ARG A 69 2.88 -9.21 11.26
N TYR A 70 2.77 -9.60 12.53
CA TYR A 70 1.63 -9.21 13.36
C TYR A 70 1.66 -7.72 13.71
N TRP A 71 2.85 -7.17 13.93
CA TRP A 71 3.04 -5.74 14.10
C TRP A 71 2.58 -4.95 12.86
N PHE A 72 2.96 -5.41 11.67
CA PHE A 72 2.53 -4.79 10.42
C PHE A 72 1.00 -4.86 10.26
N ASP A 73 0.39 -6.01 10.52
CA ASP A 73 -1.07 -6.18 10.44
C ASP A 73 -1.81 -5.24 11.42
N TRP A 74 -1.31 -5.07 12.64
CA TRP A 74 -1.85 -4.11 13.61
C TRP A 74 -1.72 -2.66 13.15
N ILE A 75 -0.55 -2.25 12.69
CA ILE A 75 -0.31 -0.88 12.20
C ILE A 75 -1.30 -0.57 11.08
N VAL A 76 -1.42 -1.46 10.08
CA VAL A 76 -2.36 -1.28 8.97
C VAL A 76 -3.81 -1.23 9.47
N CYS A 77 -4.19 -2.08 10.43
CA CYS A 77 -5.54 -2.09 10.99
C CYS A 77 -5.87 -0.78 11.73
N LEU A 78 -4.94 -0.27 12.55
CA LEU A 78 -5.10 0.98 13.29
C LEU A 78 -5.15 2.18 12.34
N THR A 79 -4.25 2.25 11.36
CA THR A 79 -4.29 3.33 10.36
C THR A 79 -5.58 3.30 9.54
N THR A 80 -6.15 2.11 9.29
CA THR A 80 -7.45 1.97 8.60
C THR A 80 -8.57 2.61 9.42
N GLY A 81 -8.59 2.35 10.73
CA GLY A 81 -9.55 2.97 11.64
C GLY A 81 -9.41 4.50 11.68
N VAL A 82 -8.18 5.01 11.80
CA VAL A 82 -7.91 6.45 11.79
C VAL A 82 -8.43 7.11 10.52
N VAL A 83 -8.15 6.53 9.34
CA VAL A 83 -8.61 7.06 8.05
C VAL A 83 -10.14 7.09 7.97
N ILE A 84 -10.83 6.02 8.36
CA ILE A 84 -12.31 5.94 8.34
C ILE A 84 -12.94 6.96 9.29
N LEU A 85 -12.39 7.11 10.49
CA LEU A 85 -12.88 8.09 11.46
C LEU A 85 -12.65 9.52 10.96
N PHE A 86 -11.48 9.80 10.40
CA PHE A 86 -11.15 11.10 9.84
C PHE A 86 -12.07 11.47 8.67
N THR A 87 -12.35 10.52 7.77
CA THR A 87 -13.36 10.69 6.70
C THR A 87 -14.76 10.90 7.25
N GLY A 88 -15.13 10.23 8.33
CA GLY A 88 -16.43 10.43 8.96
C GLY A 88 -16.63 11.80 9.57
N ILE A 89 -15.57 12.41 10.12
CA ILE A 89 -15.62 13.73 10.75
C ILE A 89 -15.54 14.86 9.72
N LEU A 90 -14.61 14.76 8.77
CA LEU A 90 -14.33 15.84 7.81
C LEU A 90 -15.12 15.71 6.50
N GLY A 91 -15.68 14.53 6.22
CA GLY A 91 -16.45 14.27 5.01
C GLY A 91 -15.64 14.60 3.75
N GLU A 92 -16.22 15.42 2.89
CA GLU A 92 -15.62 15.81 1.60
C GLU A 92 -14.31 16.61 1.76
N LYS A 93 -14.15 17.34 2.87
CA LYS A 93 -12.93 18.14 3.14
C LYS A 93 -11.71 17.28 3.44
N ALA A 94 -11.90 15.98 3.72
CA ALA A 94 -10.79 15.07 3.96
C ALA A 94 -9.85 14.97 2.74
N ALA A 95 -10.41 15.01 1.52
CA ALA A 95 -9.66 14.89 0.28
C ALA A 95 -8.75 16.11 -0.02
N GLU A 96 -9.02 17.27 0.59
CA GLU A 96 -8.22 18.48 0.43
C GLU A 96 -6.86 18.37 1.14
N SER A 97 -6.73 17.48 2.13
CA SER A 97 -5.47 17.27 2.83
C SER A 97 -4.55 16.33 2.05
N PRO A 98 -3.37 16.79 1.59
CA PRO A 98 -2.44 15.95 0.84
C PRO A 98 -1.90 14.80 1.71
N GLN A 99 -1.78 15.02 3.02
CA GLN A 99 -1.36 14.00 3.98
C GLN A 99 -2.39 12.86 4.05
N TYR A 100 -3.68 13.20 4.11
CA TYR A 100 -4.76 12.21 4.11
C TYR A 100 -4.75 11.39 2.81
N SER A 101 -4.68 12.05 1.65
CA SER A 101 -4.68 11.38 0.34
C SER A 101 -3.47 10.46 0.17
N THR A 102 -2.30 10.86 0.68
CA THR A 102 -1.09 10.02 0.68
C THR A 102 -1.28 8.78 1.56
N VAL A 103 -1.75 8.97 2.79
CA VAL A 103 -1.99 7.85 3.73
C VAL A 103 -3.05 6.90 3.20
N LEU A 104 -4.16 7.41 2.65
CA LEU A 104 -5.21 6.60 2.02
C LEU A 104 -4.66 5.80 0.84
N GLY A 105 -3.86 6.43 -0.04
CA GLY A 105 -3.25 5.76 -1.18
C GLY A 105 -2.30 4.62 -0.76
N VAL A 106 -1.41 4.88 0.19
CA VAL A 106 -0.51 3.86 0.77
C VAL A 106 -1.34 2.73 1.39
N LEU A 107 -2.39 3.07 2.14
CA LEU A 107 -3.22 2.07 2.82
C LEU A 107 -3.97 1.17 1.83
N VAL A 108 -4.57 1.75 0.80
CA VAL A 108 -5.22 1.00 -0.29
C VAL A 108 -4.22 0.07 -0.95
N PHE A 109 -3.01 0.55 -1.27
CA PHE A 109 -1.94 -0.27 -1.82
C PHE A 109 -1.57 -1.45 -0.90
N LEU A 110 -1.33 -1.21 0.40
CA LEU A 110 -1.00 -2.26 1.35
C LEU A 110 -2.11 -3.31 1.49
N LYS A 111 -3.38 -2.88 1.47
CA LYS A 111 -4.53 -3.78 1.50
C LYS A 111 -4.64 -4.64 0.23
N TRP A 112 -4.35 -4.07 -0.95
CA TRP A 112 -4.22 -4.84 -2.19
C TRP A 112 -3.13 -5.91 -2.10
N MET A 113 -1.96 -5.57 -1.54
CA MET A 113 -0.89 -6.56 -1.30
C MET A 113 -1.34 -7.66 -0.32
N ARG A 114 -2.08 -7.33 0.74
CA ARG A 114 -2.66 -8.32 1.67
C ARG A 114 -3.68 -9.23 1.00
N LEU A 115 -4.48 -8.70 0.05
CA LEU A 115 -5.38 -9.50 -0.77
C LEU A 115 -4.60 -10.49 -1.65
N LEU A 116 -3.52 -10.05 -2.31
CA LEU A 116 -2.66 -10.92 -3.11
C LEU A 116 -2.08 -12.08 -2.28
N ILE A 117 -1.61 -11.79 -1.07
CA ILE A 117 -1.14 -12.83 -0.13
C ILE A 117 -2.28 -13.78 0.24
N SER A 118 -3.49 -13.27 0.45
CA SER A 118 -4.67 -14.09 0.77
C SER A 118 -5.07 -15.02 -0.38
N LEU A 119 -4.88 -14.59 -1.63
CA LEU A 119 -5.15 -15.41 -2.82
C LEU A 119 -4.24 -16.64 -2.93
N ARG A 120 -3.10 -16.67 -2.22
CA ARG A 120 -2.25 -17.87 -2.11
C ARG A 120 -2.97 -19.07 -1.50
N GLN A 121 -4.07 -18.86 -0.78
CA GLN A 121 -4.88 -19.92 -0.19
C GLN A 121 -5.75 -20.67 -1.23
N LEU A 122 -6.01 -20.08 -2.41
CA LEU A 122 -6.75 -20.75 -3.48
C LEU A 122 -5.82 -21.68 -4.25
N ARG A 123 -6.17 -22.97 -4.36
CA ARG A 123 -5.34 -23.97 -5.05
C ARG A 123 -4.97 -23.57 -6.48
N THR A 124 -5.94 -23.08 -7.26
CA THR A 124 -5.74 -22.71 -8.67
C THR A 124 -4.80 -21.52 -8.85
N ILE A 125 -4.88 -20.53 -7.96
CA ILE A 125 -4.15 -19.26 -8.10
C ILE A 125 -2.83 -19.33 -7.32
N GLY A 126 -2.85 -19.88 -6.11
CA GLY A 126 -1.73 -19.92 -5.19
C GLY A 126 -0.53 -20.70 -5.69
N LEU A 127 -0.74 -21.78 -6.45
CA LEU A 127 0.36 -22.53 -7.07
C LEU A 127 1.16 -21.70 -8.07
N ARG A 128 0.55 -20.68 -8.68
CA ARG A 128 1.20 -19.77 -9.65
C ARG A 128 1.79 -18.53 -8.97
N ILE A 129 1.12 -18.00 -7.93
CA ILE A 129 1.60 -16.81 -7.19
C ILE A 129 2.80 -17.14 -6.31
N LEU A 130 2.84 -18.34 -5.71
CA LEU A 130 3.86 -18.69 -4.73
C LEU A 130 5.30 -18.51 -5.27
N PRO A 131 5.67 -19.06 -6.44
CA PRO A 131 7.02 -18.87 -7.01
C PRO A 131 7.38 -17.41 -7.27
N ILE A 132 6.40 -16.60 -7.71
CA ILE A 132 6.61 -15.15 -7.94
C ILE A 132 6.95 -14.49 -6.59
N THR A 133 6.16 -14.73 -5.56
CA THR A 133 6.39 -14.09 -4.25
C THR A 133 7.68 -14.54 -3.55
N THR A 134 8.15 -15.77 -3.82
CA THR A 134 9.42 -16.25 -3.25
C THR A 134 10.61 -15.64 -3.98
N THR A 135 10.57 -15.60 -5.31
CA THR A 135 11.65 -15.02 -6.14
C THR A 135 11.82 -13.51 -5.94
N MET A 136 10.76 -12.77 -5.58
CA MET A 136 10.88 -11.33 -5.27
C MET A 136 11.91 -11.01 -4.17
N TRP A 137 12.06 -11.89 -3.18
CA TRP A 137 13.08 -11.71 -2.14
C TRP A 137 14.49 -12.04 -2.64
N ASP A 138 14.60 -13.02 -3.53
CA ASP A 138 15.87 -13.47 -4.11
C ASP A 138 16.46 -12.42 -5.08
N VAL A 139 15.63 -11.54 -5.64
CA VAL A 139 16.07 -10.42 -6.51
C VAL A 139 16.72 -9.28 -5.70
N GLY A 140 16.54 -9.24 -4.38
CA GLY A 140 17.05 -8.16 -3.52
C GLY A 140 18.54 -7.83 -3.70
N PRO A 141 19.46 -8.82 -3.64
CA PRO A 141 20.89 -8.58 -3.85
C PRO A 141 21.22 -7.99 -5.23
N PHE A 142 20.52 -8.43 -6.28
CA PHE A 142 20.67 -7.87 -7.63
C PHE A 142 20.25 -6.40 -7.67
N CYS A 143 19.11 -6.05 -7.08
CA CYS A 143 18.67 -4.66 -6.96
C CYS A 143 19.67 -3.80 -6.17
N GLY A 144 20.33 -4.38 -5.16
CA GLY A 144 21.39 -3.71 -4.40
C GLY A 144 22.62 -3.39 -5.26
N VAL A 145 23.06 -4.32 -6.11
CA VAL A 145 24.16 -4.07 -7.05
C VAL A 145 23.76 -3.04 -8.10
N LEU A 146 22.57 -3.18 -8.69
CA LEU A 146 22.05 -2.26 -9.70
C LEU A 146 21.91 -0.83 -9.16
N SER A 147 21.48 -0.66 -7.90
CA SER A 147 21.29 0.66 -7.30
C SER A 147 22.61 1.43 -7.15
N VAL A 148 23.74 0.75 -6.90
CA VAL A 148 25.06 1.39 -6.86
C VAL A 148 25.41 2.00 -8.21
N TYR A 149 25.19 1.28 -9.31
CA TYR A 149 25.41 1.80 -10.66
C TYR A 149 24.48 2.97 -10.98
N ILE A 150 23.19 2.85 -10.65
CA ILE A 150 22.21 3.93 -10.87
C ILE A 150 22.64 5.19 -10.10
N VAL A 151 22.91 5.08 -8.79
CA VAL A 151 23.30 6.23 -7.96
C VAL A 151 24.61 6.85 -8.46
N GLY A 152 25.59 6.04 -8.87
CA GLY A 152 26.84 6.51 -9.45
C GLY A 152 26.61 7.30 -10.74
N SER A 153 25.80 6.78 -11.66
CA SER A 153 25.43 7.46 -12.91
C SER A 153 24.63 8.74 -12.67
N VAL A 154 23.69 8.75 -11.72
CA VAL A 154 22.93 9.94 -11.33
C VAL A 154 23.85 11.01 -10.77
N ASN A 155 24.80 10.63 -9.90
CA ASN A 155 25.76 11.57 -9.34
C ASN A 155 26.70 12.15 -10.42
N MET A 156 27.13 11.32 -11.37
CA MET A 156 27.92 11.78 -12.53
C MET A 156 27.13 12.79 -13.36
N TYR A 157 25.88 12.49 -13.72
CA TYR A 157 25.04 13.38 -14.52
C TYR A 157 24.71 14.69 -13.79
N TYR A 158 24.43 14.60 -12.49
CA TYR A 158 24.23 15.77 -11.64
C TYR A 158 25.48 16.66 -11.56
N ALA A 159 26.68 16.06 -11.50
CA ALA A 159 27.94 16.79 -11.46
C ALA A 159 28.25 17.55 -12.78
N LEU A 160 27.66 17.14 -13.91
CA LEU A 160 27.75 17.88 -15.17
C LEU A 160 26.92 19.17 -15.15
N GLY A 161 26.02 19.35 -14.17
CA GLY A 161 25.21 20.55 -14.01
C GLY A 161 24.08 20.69 -15.05
N ILE A 162 23.75 19.62 -15.78
CA ILE A 162 22.75 19.62 -16.86
C ILE A 162 21.32 19.60 -16.28
N SER A 163 21.09 18.86 -15.20
CA SER A 163 19.76 18.68 -14.62
C SER A 163 19.78 18.63 -13.10
N THR A 164 18.63 18.84 -12.46
CA THR A 164 18.50 18.68 -11.00
C THR A 164 18.67 17.21 -10.59
N LEU A 165 18.91 16.95 -9.31
CA LEU A 165 19.13 15.59 -8.79
C LEU A 165 17.94 14.65 -9.06
N GLY A 166 16.70 15.17 -8.96
CA GLY A 166 15.49 14.39 -9.24
C GLY A 166 15.31 14.06 -10.72
N GLU A 167 15.55 15.03 -11.59
CA GLU A 167 15.51 14.84 -13.05
C GLU A 167 16.60 13.87 -13.51
N SER A 168 17.82 14.03 -13.00
CA SER A 168 18.95 13.14 -13.26
C SER A 168 18.62 11.70 -12.84
N PHE A 169 17.96 11.51 -11.69
CA PHE A 169 17.50 10.19 -11.26
C PHE A 169 16.49 9.59 -12.22
N MET A 170 15.47 10.34 -12.62
CA MET A 170 14.43 9.85 -13.53
C MET A 170 14.98 9.50 -14.91
N LEU A 171 15.86 10.33 -15.46
CA LEU A 171 16.50 10.12 -16.75
C LEU A 171 17.35 8.83 -16.72
N ILE A 172 18.25 8.69 -15.74
CA ILE A 172 19.09 7.48 -15.63
C ILE A 172 18.23 6.25 -15.38
N TYR A 173 17.16 6.35 -14.57
CA TYR A 173 16.25 5.23 -14.33
C TYR A 173 15.55 4.76 -15.63
N ARG A 174 15.06 5.70 -16.46
CA ARG A 174 14.47 5.37 -17.77
C ARG A 174 15.46 4.64 -18.67
N ILE A 175 16.68 5.16 -18.78
CA ILE A 175 17.72 4.57 -19.64
C ILE A 175 18.15 3.18 -19.15
N VAL A 176 18.52 3.07 -17.87
CA VAL A 176 19.16 1.84 -17.34
C VAL A 176 18.14 0.75 -17.04
N VAL A 177 16.95 1.11 -16.52
CA VAL A 177 15.95 0.14 -16.05
C VAL A 177 14.84 -0.08 -17.07
N MET A 178 14.32 1.00 -17.68
CA MET A 178 13.23 0.88 -18.67
C MET A 178 13.76 0.58 -20.08
N GLY A 179 15.03 0.88 -20.37
CA GLY A 179 15.59 0.78 -21.71
C GLY A 179 15.01 1.82 -22.68
N ASP A 180 14.36 2.86 -22.14
CA ASP A 180 13.74 3.93 -22.89
C ASP A 180 14.75 5.07 -23.02
N VAL A 181 15.35 5.21 -24.21
CA VAL A 181 16.42 6.17 -24.51
C VAL A 181 15.89 7.20 -25.49
N ASP A 182 15.66 8.41 -25.01
CA ASP A 182 15.49 9.59 -25.86
C ASP A 182 16.82 10.35 -25.91
N MET A 183 17.47 10.32 -27.06
CA MET A 183 18.77 10.98 -27.25
C MET A 183 18.68 12.50 -27.14
N TYR A 184 17.49 13.09 -27.34
CA TYR A 184 17.29 14.53 -27.15
C TYR A 184 17.23 14.95 -25.68
N GLU A 185 16.92 14.03 -24.76
CA GLU A 185 16.95 14.30 -23.32
C GLU A 185 18.39 14.27 -22.74
N LEU A 186 19.38 13.82 -23.53
CA LEU A 186 20.78 13.64 -23.13
C LEU A 186 21.73 14.77 -23.54
N GLU A 187 21.29 15.70 -24.40
CA GLU A 187 22.03 16.88 -24.87
C GLU A 187 21.64 18.14 -24.08
#